data_AF-A0A535YWE5-F1
#
_entry.id   AF-A0A535YWE5-F1
#
_cell.length_a   1.000
_cell.length_b   1.000
_cell.length_c   1.000
_cell.angle_alpha   90.00
_cell.angle_beta   90.00
_cell.angle_gamma   90.00
#
_symmetry.space_group_name_H-M   'P 1'
#
loop_
_entity.id
_entity.type
_entity.pdbx_description
1 polymer ?
#
loop_
_entity_poly.entity_id
_entity_poly.type
_entity_poly.pdbx_seq_one_letter_code
_entity_poly.pdbx_strand_id
1 'polypeptide(L)'
;MATGSFTTNGVGGWVFYQWTHYDTSGKVVGSTPEAPIRVAAGDTSSHAVMPDSFTPQHSGSDKLVFWSPAYAAATQSWSCVG
;
A
#
# COMPACT_ATOMS: atom_id res chain seq x y z
N MET A 1 -6.01 -1.67 -10.41
CA MET A 1 -5.92 -1.09 -9.05
C MET A 1 -5.24 -2.10 -8.14
N ALA A 2 -4.16 -1.68 -7.47
CA ALA A 2 -3.46 -2.52 -6.50
C ALA A 2 -4.26 -2.64 -5.19
N THR A 3 -4.09 -3.75 -4.48
CA THR A 3 -4.79 -4.02 -3.20
C THR A 3 -3.83 -4.60 -2.18
N GLY A 4 -4.10 -4.46 -0.89
CA GLY A 4 -3.19 -5.01 0.12
C GLY A 4 -3.87 -5.28 1.45
N SER A 5 -3.13 -5.97 2.32
CA SER A 5 -3.53 -6.16 3.70
C SER A 5 -2.31 -6.22 4.60
N PHE A 6 -2.51 -5.99 5.89
CA PHE A 6 -1.48 -6.12 6.92
C PHE A 6 -2.06 -6.72 8.21
N THR A 7 -1.19 -7.23 9.06
CA THR A 7 -1.50 -7.68 10.42
C THR A 7 -0.62 -6.93 11.40
N THR A 8 -1.15 -6.57 12.57
CA THR A 8 -0.38 -5.86 13.60
C THR A 8 0.14 -6.78 14.71
N ASN A 9 -0.21 -8.07 14.65
CA ASN A 9 0.12 -9.07 15.67
C ASN A 9 -0.28 -8.62 17.09
N GLY A 10 -1.43 -7.95 17.24
CA GLY A 10 -1.94 -7.48 18.52
C GLY A 10 -1.45 -6.09 18.93
N VAL A 11 -0.57 -5.45 18.15
CA VAL A 11 -0.16 -4.07 18.41
C VAL A 11 -1.29 -3.13 17.97
N GLY A 12 -1.87 -2.41 18.94
CA GLY A 12 -2.88 -1.39 18.67
C GLY A 12 -2.26 -0.06 18.27
N GLY A 13 -3.05 0.78 17.58
CA GLY A 13 -2.64 2.14 17.23
C GLY A 13 -3.10 2.56 15.85
N TRP A 14 -2.50 3.65 15.36
CA TRP A 14 -2.71 4.14 14.01
C TRP A 14 -1.66 3.56 13.07
N VAL A 15 -2.10 3.11 11.91
CA VAL A 15 -1.26 2.60 10.83
C VAL A 15 -1.34 3.58 9.66
N PHE A 16 -0.21 4.22 9.37
CA PHE A 16 -0.05 5.20 8.30
C PHE A 16 0.64 4.54 7.11
N TYR A 17 0.06 4.69 5.93
CA TYR A 17 0.54 4.05 4.71
C TYR A 17 0.19 4.88 3.47
N GLN A 18 0.83 4.54 2.36
CA GLN A 18 0.54 5.09 1.04
C GLN A 18 0.87 4.08 -0.06
N TRP A 19 0.32 4.29 -1.25
CA TRP A 19 0.79 3.65 -2.47
C TRP A 19 1.94 4.47 -3.06
N THR A 20 3.01 3.81 -3.49
CA THR A 20 4.12 4.43 -4.21
C THR A 20 4.25 3.76 -5.57
N HIS A 21 4.25 4.56 -6.63
CA HIS A 21 4.23 4.09 -8.01
C HIS A 21 5.61 4.21 -8.62
N TYR A 22 6.01 3.16 -9.34
CA TYR A 22 7.30 3.07 -10.01
C TYR A 22 7.09 2.81 -11.49
N ASP A 23 7.89 3.45 -12.34
CA ASP A 23 7.96 3.10 -13.76
C ASP A 23 8.73 1.79 -13.99
N THR A 24 8.80 1.34 -15.24
CA THR A 24 9.53 0.12 -15.64
C THR A 24 11.04 0.19 -15.40
N SER A 25 11.61 1.39 -15.21
CA SER A 25 13.02 1.58 -14.85
C SER A 25 13.27 1.48 -13.34
N GLY A 26 12.20 1.40 -12.54
CA GLY A 26 12.25 1.37 -11.07
C GLY A 26 12.33 2.76 -10.45
N LYS A 27 12.05 3.84 -11.20
CA LYS A 27 12.01 5.20 -10.68
C LYS A 27 10.62 5.51 -10.12
N VAL A 28 10.56 6.19 -8.98
CA VAL A 28 9.30 6.69 -8.41
C VAL A 28 8.69 7.75 -9.32
N VAL A 29 7.46 7.53 -9.75
CA VAL A 29 6.68 8.45 -10.59
C VAL A 29 5.56 9.14 -9.81
N GLY A 30 5.23 8.66 -8.62
CA GLY A 30 4.26 9.31 -7.75
C GLY A 30 3.98 8.51 -6.48
N SER A 31 3.13 9.08 -5.62
CA SER A 31 2.61 8.42 -4.44
C SER A 31 1.21 8.89 -4.11
N THR A 32 0.34 7.97 -3.70
CA THR A 32 -1.05 8.23 -3.32
C THR A 32 -1.19 7.97 -1.81
N PRO A 33 -1.27 9.02 -0.97
CA PRO A 33 -1.50 8.86 0.45
C PRO A 33 -2.95 8.43 0.71
N GLU A 34 -3.14 7.49 1.62
CA GLU A 34 -4.45 6.97 1.98
C GLU A 34 -4.81 7.30 3.43
N ALA A 35 -6.10 7.19 3.76
CA ALA A 35 -6.56 7.38 5.13
C ALA A 35 -5.92 6.33 6.07
N PRO A 36 -5.37 6.75 7.24
CA PRO A 36 -4.77 5.83 8.17
C PRO A 36 -5.80 4.91 8.80
N ILE A 37 -5.38 3.70 9.17
CA ILE A 37 -6.25 2.68 9.76
C ILE A 37 -6.01 2.63 11.27
N ARG A 38 -7.08 2.68 12.06
CA ARG A 38 -7.01 2.49 13.51
C ARG A 38 -7.24 1.02 13.84
N VAL A 39 -6.28 0.42 14.53
CA VAL A 39 -6.34 -0.98 14.99
C VAL A 39 -6.43 -1.01 16.51
N ALA A 40 -7.31 -1.84 17.04
CA ALA A 40 -7.45 -2.04 18.48
C ALA A 40 -6.26 -2.85 19.03
N ALA A 41 -5.85 -2.57 20.26
CA ALA A 41 -4.84 -3.39 20.93
C ALA A 41 -5.38 -4.81 21.16
N GLY A 42 -4.56 -5.81 20.87
CA GLY A 42 -4.94 -7.23 20.90
C GLY A 42 -5.58 -7.76 19.62
N ASP A 43 -5.84 -6.91 18.61
CA ASP A 43 -6.35 -7.38 17.32
C ASP A 43 -5.24 -8.07 16.51
N THR A 44 -5.46 -9.33 16.17
CA THR A 44 -4.55 -10.15 15.36
C THR A 44 -5.11 -10.44 13.97
N SER A 45 -6.23 -9.82 13.61
CA SER A 45 -6.90 -10.01 12.33
C SER A 45 -6.11 -9.37 11.19
N SER A 46 -6.39 -9.81 9.97
CA SER A 46 -5.89 -9.13 8.77
C SER A 46 -6.76 -7.91 8.46
N HIS A 47 -6.12 -6.76 8.23
CA HIS A 47 -6.77 -5.51 7.86
C HIS A 47 -6.49 -5.19 6.40
N ALA A 48 -7.54 -5.05 5.59
CA ALA A 48 -7.41 -4.58 4.22
C ALA A 48 -7.04 -3.09 4.19
N VAL A 49 -6.14 -2.71 3.29
CA VAL A 49 -5.87 -1.29 2.99
C VAL A 49 -6.82 -0.78 1.92
N MET A 50 -6.94 0.54 1.83
CA MET A 50 -7.68 1.16 0.74
C MET A 50 -7.03 0.78 -0.61
N PRO A 51 -7.82 0.28 -1.58
CA PRO A 51 -7.31 0.01 -2.92
C PRO A 51 -6.74 1.27 -3.54
N ASP A 52 -5.68 1.08 -4.33
CA ASP A 52 -5.05 2.17 -5.04
C ASP A 52 -6.02 2.81 -6.06
N SER A 53 -6.07 4.14 -6.07
CA SER A 53 -6.88 4.93 -6.99
C SER A 53 -6.08 5.45 -8.19
N PHE A 54 -4.77 5.20 -8.22
CA PHE A 54 -3.92 5.60 -9.33
C PHE A 54 -4.37 4.95 -10.64
N THR A 55 -4.59 5.78 -11.66
CA THR A 55 -4.90 5.32 -13.02
C THR A 55 -3.63 5.39 -13.88
N PRO A 56 -3.08 4.23 -14.26
CA PRO A 56 -1.81 4.18 -14.94
C PRO A 56 -1.84 4.64 -16.41
N GLN A 57 -0.84 5.45 -16.82
CA GLN A 57 -0.65 5.86 -18.23
C GLN A 57 0.46 5.10 -18.96
N HIS A 58 1.43 4.53 -18.23
CA HIS A 58 2.52 3.69 -18.76
C HIS A 58 2.81 2.57 -17.79
N SER A 59 3.04 1.34 -18.24
CA SER A 59 3.31 0.16 -17.38
C SER A 59 4.30 0.43 -16.25
N GLY A 60 4.13 -0.23 -15.12
CA GLY A 60 4.91 0.03 -13.92
C GLY A 60 4.61 -0.95 -12.79
N SER A 61 4.87 -0.51 -11.57
CA SER A 61 4.51 -1.25 -10.37
C SER A 61 4.10 -0.35 -9.22
N ASP A 62 3.17 -0.83 -8.41
CA ASP A 62 2.70 -0.19 -7.18
C ASP A 62 3.31 -0.92 -5.99
N LYS A 63 3.75 -0.14 -5.01
CA LYS A 63 4.21 -0.65 -3.73
C LYS A 63 3.43 -0.01 -2.61
N LEU A 64 2.82 -0.84 -1.76
CA LEU A 64 2.26 -0.40 -0.50
C LEU A 64 3.41 -0.11 0.47
N VAL A 65 3.47 1.11 1.00
CA VAL A 65 4.53 1.55 1.90
C VAL A 65 3.92 2.00 3.21
N PHE A 66 4.35 1.38 4.30
CA PHE A 66 3.94 1.74 5.66
C PHE A 66 4.97 2.65 6.31
N TRP A 67 4.53 3.80 6.81
CA TRP A 67 5.40 4.78 7.48
C TRP A 67 5.54 4.52 8.96
N SER A 68 4.42 4.22 9.62
CA SER A 68 4.40 3.95 11.06
C SER A 68 3.15 3.18 11.43
N PRO A 69 3.29 2.05 12.14
CA PRO A 69 4.50 1.21 12.20
C PRO A 69 4.84 0.62 10.81
N ALA A 70 6.10 0.22 10.61
CA ALA A 70 6.55 -0.33 9.33
C ALA A 70 6.18 -1.81 9.18
N TYR A 71 5.47 -2.15 8.10
CA TYR A 71 5.16 -3.52 7.71
C TYR A 71 5.72 -3.82 6.32
N ALA A 72 6.07 -5.08 6.08
CA ALA A 72 6.46 -5.55 4.75
C ALA A 72 5.21 -5.74 3.88
N ALA A 73 5.24 -5.21 2.66
CA ALA A 73 4.22 -5.46 1.67
C ALA A 73 4.85 -5.82 0.32
N ALA A 74 4.21 -6.74 -0.39
CA ALA A 74 4.64 -7.15 -1.71
C ALA A 74 4.36 -6.06 -2.74
N THR A 75 5.31 -5.85 -3.66
CA THR A 75 5.12 -5.03 -4.85
C THR A 75 4.13 -5.71 -5.80
N GLN A 76 3.25 -4.93 -6.42
CA GLN A 76 2.29 -5.39 -7.42
C GLN A 76 2.58 -4.73 -8.75
N SER A 77 2.89 -5.53 -9.76
CA SER A 77 3.13 -5.05 -11.11
C SER A 77 1.82 -4.84 -11.86
N TRP A 78 1.80 -3.84 -12.74
CA TRP A 78 0.67 -3.57 -13.61
C TRP A 78 1.14 -3.20 -15.01
N SER A 79 0.41 -3.68 -16.01
CA SER A 79 0.65 -3.38 -17.42
C SER A 79 -0.45 -2.44 -17.91
N CYS A 80 -0.10 -1.38 -18.63
CA CYS A 80 -1.12 -0.57 -19.31
C CYS A 80 -1.85 -1.43 -20.34
N VAL A 81 -3.18 -1.37 -20.32
CA VAL A 81 -4.01 -1.86 -21.41
C VAL A 81 -4.01 -0.73 -22.45
N GLY A 82 -3.30 -0.94 -23.55
CA GLY A 82 -3.23 0.01 -24.67
C GLY A 82 -4.55 0.19 -25.40
#